data_AF-A0A250IFR7-F1
#
_entry.id   AF-A0A250IFR7-F1
#
_cell.length_a   1.000
_cell.length_b   1.000
_cell.length_c   1.000
_cell.angle_alpha   90.00
_cell.angle_beta   90.00
_cell.angle_gamma   90.00
#
_symmetry.space_group_name_H-M   'P 1'
#
loop_
_entity.id
_entity.type
_entity.pdbx_description
1 polymer ?
#
loop_
_entity_poly.entity_id
_entity_poly.type
_entity_poly.pdbx_seq_one_letter_code
_entity_poly.pdbx_strand_id
1 'polypeptide(L)'
;MVENTKSRGRPGFFLGLGLGVVLTFLVAFMLAFFWVKQKEHQVRRGWNLVPVVSLAEDVPAGTVLTYDHISQRSFPEQFVTASVIKPADAATAVGKRLIAPMRRGEMLLHTSLWQGTEQDLTACRERNVAPEKDPAPQP
;
A
#
# COMPACT_ATOMS: atom_id res chain seq x y z
N MET A 1 -51.32 -40.07 46.72
CA MET A 1 -51.91 -39.27 45.63
C MET A 1 -50.77 -38.70 44.80
N VAL A 2 -50.49 -39.25 43.62
CA VAL A 2 -49.61 -38.64 42.63
C VAL A 2 -50.26 -38.86 41.26
N GLU A 3 -51.00 -37.85 40.80
CA GLU A 3 -51.53 -37.83 39.43
C GLU A 3 -50.38 -37.49 38.47
N ASN A 4 -50.05 -38.46 37.62
CA ASN A 4 -49.11 -38.30 36.52
C ASN A 4 -49.82 -37.56 35.38
N THR A 5 -49.54 -36.28 35.23
CA THR A 5 -50.08 -35.42 34.16
C THR A 5 -49.38 -35.76 32.83
N LYS A 6 -49.92 -36.77 32.15
CA LYS A 6 -49.56 -37.14 30.78
C LYS A 6 -49.96 -36.01 29.82
N SER A 7 -49.02 -35.13 29.50
CA SER A 7 -49.22 -34.03 28.55
C SER A 7 -49.47 -34.60 27.14
N ARG A 8 -50.72 -34.50 26.68
CA ARG A 8 -51.08 -34.74 25.27
C ARG A 8 -50.66 -33.53 24.44
N GLY A 9 -49.37 -33.45 24.11
CA GLY A 9 -48.87 -32.53 23.10
C GLY A 9 -49.50 -32.85 21.75
N ARG A 10 -50.15 -31.87 21.09
CA ARG A 10 -50.65 -32.03 19.71
C ARG A 10 -49.45 -32.21 18.78
N PRO A 11 -49.26 -33.37 18.13
CA PRO A 11 -48.05 -33.68 17.39
C PRO A 11 -47.80 -32.71 16.21
N GLY A 12 -48.86 -32.09 15.68
CA GLY A 12 -48.75 -31.10 14.61
C GLY A 12 -48.02 -29.81 14.97
N PHE A 13 -48.03 -29.38 16.25
CA PHE A 13 -47.35 -28.15 16.66
C PHE A 13 -45.83 -28.33 16.70
N PHE A 14 -45.36 -29.45 17.24
CA PHE A 14 -43.93 -29.78 17.26
C PHE A 14 -43.37 -30.05 15.87
N LEU A 15 -44.18 -30.64 14.97
CA LEU A 15 -43.80 -30.85 13.58
C LEU A 15 -43.64 -29.52 12.82
N GLY A 16 -44.58 -28.60 13.00
CA GLY A 16 -44.52 -27.26 12.39
C GLY A 16 -43.37 -26.41 12.93
N LEU A 17 -43.10 -26.49 14.24
CA LEU A 17 -42.00 -25.77 14.87
C LEU A 17 -40.63 -26.29 14.42
N GLY A 18 -40.49 -27.62 14.28
CA GLY A 18 -39.27 -28.23 13.74
C GLY A 18 -38.99 -27.80 12.29
N LEU A 19 -40.00 -27.84 11.41
CA LEU A 19 -39.86 -27.39 10.03
C LEU A 19 -39.55 -25.89 9.94
N GLY A 20 -40.19 -25.07 10.77
CA GLY A 20 -39.94 -23.62 10.81
C GLY A 20 -38.50 -23.29 11.20
N VAL A 21 -37.95 -23.96 12.22
CA VAL A 21 -36.56 -23.78 12.66
C VAL A 21 -35.58 -24.20 11.57
N VAL A 22 -35.81 -25.33 10.91
CA VAL A 22 -34.95 -25.79 9.81
C VAL A 22 -34.97 -24.77 8.66
N LEU A 23 -36.15 -24.23 8.32
CA LEU A 23 -36.27 -23.25 7.25
C LEU A 23 -35.54 -21.93 7.58
N THR A 24 -35.65 -21.44 8.83
CA THR A 24 -34.97 -20.20 9.24
C THR A 24 -33.45 -20.37 9.27
N PHE A 25 -32.93 -21.52 9.71
CA PHE A 25 -31.49 -21.79 9.64
C PHE A 25 -30.98 -21.86 8.20
N LEU A 26 -31.72 -22.47 7.28
CA LEU A 26 -31.36 -22.51 5.86
C LEU A 26 -31.34 -21.11 5.24
N VAL A 27 -32.34 -20.28 5.53
CA VAL A 27 -32.39 -18.90 5.03
C VAL A 27 -31.26 -18.06 5.63
N ALA A 28 -31.01 -18.18 6.93
CA ALA A 28 -29.91 -17.46 7.59
C ALA A 28 -28.54 -17.88 7.02
N PHE A 29 -28.33 -19.17 6.79
CA PHE A 29 -27.11 -19.70 6.18
C PHE A 29 -26.93 -19.18 4.74
N MET A 30 -28.00 -19.20 3.92
CA MET A 30 -27.97 -18.71 2.54
C MET A 30 -27.65 -17.22 2.49
N LEU A 31 -28.26 -16.40 3.37
CA LEU A 31 -27.97 -14.96 3.46
C LEU A 31 -26.52 -14.70 3.88
N ALA A 32 -26.02 -15.40 4.90
CA ALA A 32 -24.63 -15.29 5.33
C ALA A 32 -23.66 -15.65 4.19
N PHE A 33 -23.94 -16.74 3.47
CA PHE A 33 -23.11 -17.18 2.34
C PHE A 33 -23.10 -16.16 1.21
N PHE A 34 -24.24 -15.56 0.89
CA PHE A 34 -24.36 -14.53 -0.15
C PHE A 34 -23.58 -13.25 0.23
N TRP A 35 -23.67 -12.82 1.50
CA TRP A 35 -22.93 -11.66 2.00
C TRP A 35 -21.41 -11.88 2.02
N VAL A 36 -20.95 -13.08 2.35
CA VAL A 36 -19.53 -13.45 2.30
C VAL A 36 -19.03 -13.48 0.86
N LYS A 37 -19.76 -14.11 -0.06
CA LYS A 37 -19.38 -14.18 -1.48
C LYS A 37 -19.32 -12.81 -2.15
N GLN A 38 -20.19 -11.88 -1.75
CA GLN A 38 -20.17 -10.52 -2.28
C GLN A 38 -18.91 -9.73 -1.86
N LYS A 39 -18.28 -10.08 -0.72
CA LYS A 39 -17.06 -9.42 -0.24
C LYS A 39 -15.79 -9.88 -0.97
N GLU A 40 -15.76 -11.13 -1.47
CA GLU A 40 -14.61 -11.66 -2.22
C GLU A 40 -14.33 -10.86 -3.51
N HIS A 41 -15.38 -10.39 -4.17
CA HIS A 41 -15.25 -9.59 -5.39
C HIS A 41 -14.63 -8.21 -5.14
N GLN A 42 -14.88 -7.59 -3.98
CA GLN A 42 -14.32 -6.26 -3.69
C GLN A 42 -12.82 -6.30 -3.45
N VAL A 43 -12.32 -7.39 -2.85
CA VAL A 43 -10.88 -7.56 -2.59
C VAL A 43 -10.10 -7.79 -3.90
N ARG A 44 -10.70 -8.47 -4.89
CA ARG A 44 -10.05 -8.76 -6.18
C ARG A 44 -10.04 -7.58 -7.15
N ARG A 45 -10.91 -6.57 -6.99
CA ARG A 45 -10.96 -5.40 -7.88
C ARG A 45 -9.70 -4.53 -7.84
N GLY A 46 -8.95 -4.53 -6.74
CA GLY A 46 -7.71 -3.76 -6.59
C GLY A 46 -6.43 -4.46 -7.06
N TRP A 47 -6.54 -5.64 -7.70
CA TRP A 47 -5.41 -6.44 -8.17
C TRP A 47 -5.10 -6.22 -9.66
N ASN A 48 -5.45 -5.04 -10.19
CA ASN A 48 -4.99 -4.62 -11.49
C ASN A 48 -3.47 -4.37 -11.41
N LEU A 49 -2.69 -5.22 -12.06
CA LEU A 49 -1.23 -5.17 -12.01
C LEU A 49 -0.75 -4.08 -12.99
N VAL A 50 -0.11 -3.06 -12.44
CA VAL A 50 0.49 -1.97 -13.21
C VAL A 50 2.02 -2.14 -13.16
N PRO A 51 2.71 -2.03 -14.31
CA PRO A 51 4.17 -2.04 -14.32
C PRO A 51 4.70 -0.76 -13.67
N VAL A 52 5.62 -0.91 -12.73
CA VAL A 52 6.30 0.19 -12.06
C VAL A 52 7.81 0.02 -12.12
N VAL A 53 8.52 1.13 -12.00
CA VAL A 53 9.97 1.16 -11.97
C VAL A 53 10.44 0.82 -10.55
N SER A 54 11.38 -0.12 -10.46
CA SER A 54 11.95 -0.64 -9.21
C SER A 54 13.47 -0.77 -9.33
N LEU A 55 14.16 -0.97 -8.21
CA LEU A 55 15.61 -1.19 -8.22
C LEU A 55 15.98 -2.64 -8.57
N ALA A 56 16.95 -2.81 -9.46
CA ALA A 56 17.47 -4.10 -9.86
C ALA A 56 18.36 -4.73 -8.77
N GLU A 57 19.02 -3.90 -7.98
CA GLU A 57 19.96 -4.28 -6.91
C GLU A 57 19.89 -3.30 -5.73
N ASP A 58 20.62 -3.60 -4.66
CA ASP A 58 20.74 -2.70 -3.50
C ASP A 58 21.68 -1.54 -3.86
N VAL A 59 21.18 -0.30 -3.75
CA VAL A 59 21.92 0.90 -4.14
C VAL A 59 22.11 1.82 -2.93
N PRO A 60 23.37 2.18 -2.59
CA PRO A 60 23.63 3.07 -1.47
C PRO A 60 23.22 4.51 -1.79
N ALA A 61 22.94 5.28 -0.73
CA ALA A 61 22.67 6.71 -0.84
C ALA A 61 23.83 7.44 -1.54
N GLY A 62 23.50 8.49 -2.30
CA GLY A 62 24.48 9.27 -3.05
C GLY A 62 24.87 8.66 -4.40
N THR A 63 24.40 7.46 -4.75
CA THR A 63 24.67 6.87 -6.06
C THR A 63 23.84 7.57 -7.15
N VAL A 64 24.45 7.77 -8.32
CA VAL A 64 23.74 8.26 -9.52
C VAL A 64 23.09 7.05 -10.20
N LEU A 65 21.78 7.10 -10.42
CA LEU A 65 21.09 6.00 -11.10
C LEU A 65 21.44 5.94 -12.58
N THR A 66 21.69 4.73 -13.05
CA THR A 66 21.81 4.35 -14.46
C THR A 66 20.68 3.40 -14.82
N TYR A 67 20.53 3.08 -16.11
CA TYR A 67 19.56 2.08 -16.56
C TYR A 67 19.81 0.68 -15.97
N ASP A 68 21.07 0.35 -15.69
CA ASP A 68 21.45 -0.97 -15.15
C ASP A 68 20.97 -1.17 -13.70
N HIS A 69 20.83 -0.09 -12.93
CA HIS A 69 20.32 -0.13 -11.55
C HIS A 69 18.79 -0.25 -11.49
N ILE A 70 18.09 -0.15 -12.63
CA ILE A 70 16.64 -0.04 -12.72
C ILE A 70 16.04 -1.30 -13.36
N SER A 71 14.91 -1.77 -12.82
CA SER A 71 14.15 -2.90 -13.32
C SER A 71 12.65 -2.63 -13.26
N GLN A 72 11.86 -3.32 -14.08
CA GLN A 72 10.40 -3.20 -14.06
C GLN A 72 9.77 -4.33 -13.27
N ARG A 73 8.79 -4.01 -12.43
CA ARG A 73 8.03 -4.99 -11.66
C ARG A 73 6.55 -4.65 -11.68
N SER A 74 5.70 -5.66 -11.69
CA SER A 74 4.26 -5.48 -11.60
C SER A 74 3.83 -5.34 -10.14
N PHE A 75 3.11 -4.25 -9.83
CA PHE A 75 2.50 -4.02 -8.53
C PHE A 75 0.99 -3.78 -8.67
N PRO A 76 0.16 -4.15 -7.67
CA PRO A 76 -1.25 -3.80 -7.68
C PRO A 76 -1.44 -2.28 -7.65
N GLU A 77 -2.33 -1.76 -8.49
CA GLU A 77 -2.60 -0.33 -8.67
C GLU A 77 -2.86 0.42 -7.35
N GLN A 78 -3.47 -0.24 -6.36
CA GLN A 78 -3.73 0.33 -5.04
C GLN A 78 -2.46 0.76 -4.26
N PHE A 79 -1.29 0.21 -4.61
CA PHE A 79 0.00 0.58 -4.01
C PHE A 79 0.80 1.58 -4.86
N VAL A 80 0.36 1.83 -6.10
CA VAL A 80 1.03 2.75 -7.02
C VAL A 80 0.50 4.16 -6.78
N THR A 81 1.19 4.91 -5.92
CA THR A 81 0.86 6.32 -5.67
C THR A 81 1.41 7.21 -6.78
N ALA A 82 0.95 8.46 -6.85
CA ALA A 82 1.42 9.45 -7.83
C ALA A 82 2.94 9.73 -7.74
N SER A 83 3.57 9.42 -6.62
CA SER A 83 5.01 9.61 -6.43
C SER A 83 5.86 8.47 -6.98
N VAL A 84 5.25 7.34 -7.38
CA VAL A 84 5.95 6.20 -7.98
C VAL A 84 6.25 6.50 -9.45
N ILE A 85 7.49 6.25 -9.86
CA ILE A 85 7.93 6.46 -11.23
C ILE A 85 7.36 5.36 -12.12
N LYS A 86 6.60 5.78 -13.14
CA LYS A 86 6.05 4.88 -14.15
C LYS A 86 7.12 4.54 -15.19
N PRO A 87 7.00 3.40 -15.90
CA PRO A 87 7.97 3.01 -16.93
C PRO A 87 8.16 4.06 -18.04
N ALA A 88 7.11 4.81 -18.37
CA ALA A 88 7.17 5.91 -19.34
C ALA A 88 8.08 7.06 -18.89
N ASP A 89 8.20 7.27 -17.58
CA ASP A 89 8.96 8.36 -16.98
C ASP A 89 10.33 7.90 -16.45
N ALA A 90 10.74 6.65 -16.73
CA ALA A 90 11.97 6.07 -16.22
C ALA A 90 13.22 6.89 -16.58
N ALA A 91 13.22 7.53 -17.75
CA ALA A 91 14.31 8.40 -18.18
C ALA A 91 14.56 9.60 -17.25
N THR A 92 13.53 10.06 -16.51
CA THR A 92 13.67 11.17 -15.55
C THR A 92 14.39 10.78 -14.28
N ALA A 93 14.49 9.48 -13.98
CA ALA A 93 15.19 8.96 -12.82
C ALA A 93 16.68 8.75 -13.09
N VAL A 94 17.02 8.45 -14.35
CA VAL A 94 18.41 8.23 -14.77
C VAL A 94 19.19 9.54 -14.67
N GLY A 95 20.42 9.46 -14.17
CA GLY A 95 21.28 10.61 -13.93
C GLY A 95 20.97 11.36 -12.63
N LYS A 96 19.89 11.03 -11.92
CA LYS A 96 19.61 11.59 -10.60
C LYS A 96 20.31 10.81 -9.49
N ARG A 97 20.65 11.54 -8.43
CA ARG A 97 21.28 10.99 -7.23
C ARG A 97 20.24 10.50 -6.24
N LEU A 98 20.47 9.33 -5.65
CA LEU A 98 19.63 8.76 -4.59
C LEU A 98 19.88 9.48 -3.25
N ILE A 99 18.83 9.85 -2.52
CA ILE A 99 18.95 10.58 -1.23
C ILE A 99 19.14 9.62 -0.05
N ALA A 100 18.52 8.44 -0.11
CA ALA A 100 18.52 7.43 0.94
C ALA A 100 18.90 6.07 0.33
N PRO A 101 19.51 5.13 1.10
CA PRO A 101 19.81 3.81 0.58
C PRO A 101 18.50 3.07 0.27
N MET A 102 18.46 2.37 -0.86
CA MET A 102 17.28 1.61 -1.28
C MET A 102 17.66 0.17 -1.62
N ARG A 103 16.72 -0.73 -1.38
CA ARG A 103 16.91 -2.17 -1.61
C ARG A 103 16.36 -2.60 -2.95
N ARG A 104 16.88 -3.73 -3.42
CA ARG A 104 16.39 -4.44 -4.60
C ARG A 104 14.89 -4.69 -4.51
N GLY A 105 14.19 -4.34 -5.59
CA GLY A 105 12.76 -4.55 -5.75
C GLY A 105 11.87 -3.53 -5.04
N GLU A 106 12.44 -2.54 -4.36
CA GLU A 106 11.68 -1.37 -3.89
C GLU A 106 11.23 -0.50 -5.07
N MET A 107 10.05 0.10 -4.95
CA MET A 107 9.50 1.00 -5.96
C MET A 107 10.30 2.30 -5.95
N LEU A 108 10.67 2.80 -7.13
CA LEU A 108 11.40 4.04 -7.24
C LEU A 108 10.44 5.22 -7.13
N LEU A 109 10.69 6.13 -6.18
CA LEU A 109 9.85 7.31 -5.94
C LEU A 109 10.55 8.60 -6.38
N HIS A 110 9.77 9.59 -6.80
CA HIS A 110 10.32 10.93 -7.07
C HIS A 110 10.95 11.59 -5.82
N THR A 111 10.48 11.23 -4.63
CA THR A 111 10.99 11.80 -3.36
C THR A 111 12.29 11.18 -2.89
N SER A 112 12.67 10.00 -3.38
CA SER A 112 13.95 9.38 -3.03
C SER A 112 15.09 9.87 -3.93
N LEU A 113 14.76 10.63 -4.97
CA LEU A 113 15.70 11.23 -5.90
C LEU A 113 15.97 12.68 -5.50
N TRP A 114 17.22 13.09 -5.60
CA TRP A 114 17.62 14.48 -5.40
C TRP A 114 16.94 15.38 -6.43
N GLN A 115 16.19 16.38 -5.93
CA GLN A 115 15.44 17.33 -6.76
C GLN A 115 16.13 18.70 -6.87
N GLY A 116 17.16 18.95 -6.07
CA GLY A 116 17.88 20.22 -6.09
C GLY A 116 18.79 20.35 -7.30
N THR A 117 18.96 21.57 -7.78
CA THR A 117 19.99 21.90 -8.77
C THR A 117 21.33 22.21 -8.08
N GLU A 118 22.44 22.12 -8.82
CA GLU A 118 23.75 22.63 -8.36
C GLU A 118 23.68 24.11 -7.95
N GLN A 119 22.81 24.89 -8.60
CA GLN A 119 22.57 26.30 -8.29
C GLN A 119 21.91 26.48 -6.91
N ASP A 120 20.98 25.60 -6.51
CA ASP A 120 20.38 25.64 -5.17
C ASP A 120 21.39 25.32 -4.07
N LEU A 121 22.28 24.35 -4.30
CA LEU A 121 23.36 24.03 -3.37
C LEU A 121 24.32 25.20 -3.19
N THR A 122 24.66 25.90 -4.29
CA THR A 122 25.53 27.08 -4.27
C THR A 122 24.88 28.22 -3.50
N ALA A 123 23.59 28.49 -3.76
CA ALA A 123 22.83 29.51 -3.03
C ALA A 123 22.68 29.19 -1.53
N CYS A 124 22.53 27.92 -1.15
CA CYS A 124 22.53 27.51 0.26
C CYS A 124 23.90 27.66 0.91
N ARG A 125 24.98 27.36 0.17
CA ARG A 125 26.35 27.53 0.65
C ARG A 125 26.63 29.00 0.95
N GLU A 126 26.37 29.89 0.00
CA GLU A 126 26.58 31.34 0.12
C GLU A 126 25.78 31.93 1.29
N ARG A 127 24.53 31.50 1.48
CA ARG A 127 23.68 31.99 2.57
C ARG A 127 24.13 31.52 3.96
N ASN A 128 24.82 30.38 4.04
CA ASN A 128 25.33 29.80 5.28
C ASN A 128 26.79 30.15 5.56
N VAL A 129 27.47 30.90 4.68
CA VAL A 129 28.75 31.54 5.03
C VAL A 129 28.42 32.66 6.02
N ALA A 130 28.73 32.44 7.30
CA ALA A 130 28.67 33.50 8.30
C ALA A 130 29.50 34.70 7.81
N PRO A 131 29.07 35.95 8.03
CA PRO A 131 29.90 37.09 7.70
C PRO A 131 31.24 36.90 8.40
N GLU A 132 32.32 36.86 7.62
CA GLU A 132 33.66 36.80 8.15
C GLU A 132 33.80 37.95 9.15
N LYS A 133 34.08 37.60 10.41
CA LYS A 133 34.21 38.57 11.49
C LYS A 133 35.33 39.54 11.10
N ASP A 134 34.96 40.78 10.78
CA ASP A 134 35.92 41.83 10.45
C ASP A 134 37.07 41.81 11.48
N PRO A 135 38.34 41.73 11.05
CA PRO A 135 39.45 41.82 11.99
C PRO A 135 39.33 43.17 12.69
N ALA A 136 39.21 43.13 14.01
CA ALA A 136 39.10 44.32 14.84
C ALA A 136 40.24 45.29 14.50
N PRO A 137 39.99 46.62 14.47
CA PRO A 137 41.04 47.59 14.22
C PRO A 137 42.16 47.36 15.23
N GLN A 138 43.35 47.07 14.72
CA GLN A 138 44.56 46.97 15.53
C GLN A 138 44.87 48.37 16.11
N PRO A 139 45.38 48.43 17.36
CA PRO A 139 45.45 49.66 18.15
C PRO A 139 46.32 50.75 17.52
#